data_AF-A0A2S3U3Z6-F1
#
_entry.id   AF-A0A2S3U3Z6-F1
#
_cell.length_a   1.000
_cell.length_b   1.000
_cell.length_c   1.000
_cell.angle_alpha   90.00
_cell.angle_beta   90.00
_cell.angle_gamma   90.00
#
_symmetry.space_group_name_H-M   'P 1'
#
loop_
_entity.id
_entity.type
_entity.pdbx_description
1 polymer ?
#
loop_
_entity_poly.entity_id
_entity_poly.type
_entity_poly.pdbx_seq_one_letter_code
_entity_poly.pdbx_strand_id
1 'polypeptide(L)'
;MHEVEINESIVADEQHCEFISKIGVPVTGWKMDLKRCFDLAVGLLGTLLSVPIVIVFAILIKLTSDGPVFYKQARVGWMGTTFDVIKLRSMYQDAEAQTGAIWAQKNDPRVTPVGRWMRKNSDR
;
A
#
# COMPACT_ATOMS: atom_id res chain seq x y z
N MET A 1 30.31 23.71 -10.23
CA MET A 1 30.28 22.32 -9.75
C MET A 1 30.79 22.36 -8.33
N HIS A 2 29.89 22.25 -7.35
CA HIS A 2 30.26 22.20 -5.94
C HIS A 2 30.37 20.71 -5.59
N GLU A 3 31.59 20.26 -5.30
CA GLU A 3 31.81 18.96 -4.66
C GLU A 3 31.07 18.99 -3.33
N VAL A 4 30.07 18.13 -3.21
CA VAL A 4 29.40 17.87 -1.95
C VAL A 4 30.40 17.03 -1.14
N GLU A 5 31.18 17.68 -0.27
CA GLU A 5 31.99 17.00 0.72
C GLU A 5 31.08 16.17 1.60
N ILE A 6 31.19 14.86 1.43
CA ILE A 6 30.48 13.85 2.21
C ILE A 6 31.09 13.92 3.61
N ASN A 7 30.35 14.49 4.55
CA ASN A 7 30.78 14.69 5.92
C ASN A 7 31.15 13.33 6.55
N GLU A 8 32.45 13.09 6.80
CA GLU A 8 32.98 11.84 7.37
C GLU A 8 32.34 11.48 8.73
N SER A 9 31.70 12.44 9.41
CA SER A 9 30.97 12.18 10.65
C SER A 9 29.71 11.31 10.46
N ILE A 10 29.19 11.16 9.24
CA ILE A 10 28.07 10.23 8.95
C ILE A 10 28.60 8.79 8.79
N VAL A 11 29.89 8.64 8.44
CA VAL A 11 30.54 7.33 8.29
C VAL A 11 30.93 6.75 9.65
N ALA A 12 31.09 7.58 10.68
CA ALA A 12 31.51 7.15 12.01
C ALA A 12 30.41 6.50 12.88
N ASP A 13 29.13 6.54 12.47
CA ASP A 13 28.03 5.88 13.17
C ASP A 13 27.66 4.52 12.53
N GLU A 14 28.67 3.72 12.20
CA GLU A 14 28.49 2.29 11.86
C GLU A 14 27.98 1.47 13.06
N GLN A 15 27.93 2.04 14.27
CA GLN A 15 27.77 1.28 15.50
C GLN A 15 26.33 0.93 15.92
N HIS A 16 25.26 1.34 15.22
CA HIS A 16 23.93 0.83 15.60
C HIS A 16 22.89 0.73 14.48
N CYS A 17 23.30 0.30 13.29
CA CYS A 17 22.35 -0.27 12.34
C CYS A 17 21.94 -1.71 12.75
N GLU A 18 21.39 -1.89 13.95
CA GLU A 18 20.72 -3.13 14.40
C GLU A 18 19.61 -3.55 13.41
N PHE A 19 19.11 -2.58 12.65
CA PHE A 19 18.19 -2.81 11.55
C PHE A 19 18.80 -3.67 10.44
N ILE A 20 20.03 -3.39 9.98
CA ILE A 20 20.65 -4.10 8.85
C ILE A 20 20.88 -5.57 9.18
N SER A 21 21.24 -5.90 10.42
CA SER A 21 21.37 -7.29 10.86
C SER A 21 20.03 -8.02 11.00
N LYS A 22 18.92 -7.29 11.12
CA LYS A 22 17.54 -7.82 11.06
C LYS A 22 17.00 -7.94 9.63
N ILE A 23 17.65 -7.33 8.63
CA ILE A 23 17.33 -7.55 7.23
C ILE A 23 17.84 -8.96 6.88
N GLY A 24 16.91 -9.91 6.81
CA GLY A 24 17.24 -11.29 6.47
C GLY A 24 18.02 -11.40 5.14
N VAL A 25 18.82 -12.45 5.01
CA VAL A 25 19.55 -12.72 3.76
C VAL A 25 18.56 -12.83 2.59
N PRO A 26 18.83 -12.19 1.44
CA PRO A 26 17.95 -12.31 0.29
C PRO A 26 17.88 -13.77 -0.14
N VAL A 27 16.67 -14.32 -0.18
CA VAL A 27 16.42 -15.64 -0.74
C VAL A 27 16.73 -15.56 -2.23
N THR A 28 17.66 -16.37 -2.72
CA THR A 28 18.15 -16.33 -4.12
C THR A 28 17.91 -17.64 -4.86
N GLY A 29 17.87 -17.57 -6.20
CA GLY A 29 17.75 -18.72 -7.10
C GLY A 29 16.34 -19.27 -7.26
N TRP A 30 16.22 -20.57 -7.55
CA TRP A 30 14.96 -21.27 -7.89
C TRP A 30 13.84 -21.14 -6.85
N LYS A 31 14.19 -20.85 -5.59
CA LYS A 31 13.22 -20.57 -4.52
C LYS A 31 12.40 -19.32 -4.79
N MET A 32 13.00 -18.28 -5.39
CA MET A 32 12.29 -17.07 -5.80
C MET A 32 11.33 -17.35 -6.94
N ASP A 33 11.77 -18.12 -7.94
CA ASP A 33 10.94 -18.47 -9.10
C ASP A 33 9.73 -19.30 -8.69
N LEU A 34 9.94 -20.29 -7.81
CA LEU A 34 8.85 -21.10 -7.26
C LEU A 34 7.86 -20.24 -6.46
N LYS A 35 8.38 -19.36 -5.59
CA LYS A 35 7.53 -18.41 -4.85
C LYS A 35 6.76 -17.49 -5.79
N ARG A 36 7.39 -17.03 -6.87
CA ARG A 36 6.74 -16.15 -7.86
C ARG A 36 5.61 -16.87 -8.59
N CYS A 37 5.83 -18.12 -9.02
CA CYS A 37 4.80 -18.95 -9.63
C CYS A 37 3.64 -19.21 -8.68
N PHE A 38 3.94 -19.54 -7.42
CA PHE A 38 2.94 -19.75 -6.38
C PHE A 38 2.12 -18.48 -6.11
N ASP A 39 2.77 -17.35 -5.89
CA ASP A 39 2.12 -16.06 -5.62
C ASP A 39 1.23 -15.64 -6.82
N LEU A 40 1.67 -15.89 -8.05
CA LEU A 40 0.88 -15.60 -9.25
C LEU A 40 -0.34 -16.52 -9.37
N ALA A 41 -0.18 -17.83 -9.15
CA ALA A 41 -1.27 -18.79 -9.25
C ALA A 41 -2.34 -18.53 -8.18
N VAL A 42 -1.93 -18.36 -6.92
CA VAL A 42 -2.83 -18.06 -5.80
C VAL A 42 -3.45 -16.67 -5.97
N GLY A 43 -2.67 -15.68 -6.41
CA GLY A 43 -3.16 -14.33 -6.67
C GLY A 43 -4.22 -14.27 -7.77
N LEU A 44 -4.02 -14.99 -8.88
CA LEU A 44 -5.00 -15.08 -9.96
C LEU A 44 -6.28 -15.78 -9.53
N LEU A 45 -6.16 -16.91 -8.82
CA LEU A 45 -7.31 -17.64 -8.31
C LEU A 45 -8.11 -16.79 -7.31
N GLY A 46 -7.43 -16.15 -6.35
CA GLY A 46 -8.07 -15.25 -5.38
C GLY A 46 -8.71 -14.03 -6.04
N THR A 47 -8.10 -13.50 -7.11
CA THR A 47 -8.69 -12.42 -7.91
C THR A 47 -9.98 -12.89 -8.56
N LEU A 48 -9.98 -14.02 -9.26
CA LEU A 48 -11.16 -14.54 -9.95
C LEU A 48 -12.34 -14.78 -8.99
N LEU A 49 -12.07 -15.34 -7.81
CA LEU A 49 -13.09 -15.56 -6.78
C LEU A 49 -13.60 -14.27 -6.15
N SER A 50 -12.77 -13.23 -6.07
CA SER A 50 -13.15 -11.95 -5.47
C SER A 50 -13.82 -10.97 -6.45
N VAL A 51 -13.71 -11.18 -7.77
CA VAL A 51 -14.38 -10.35 -8.81
C VAL A 51 -15.84 -10.02 -8.49
N PRO A 52 -16.76 -10.98 -8.21
CA PRO A 52 -18.16 -10.66 -7.97
C PRO A 52 -18.33 -9.74 -6.74
N ILE A 53 -17.54 -9.96 -5.69
CA ILE A 53 -17.56 -9.13 -4.47
C ILE A 53 -17.07 -7.72 -4.79
N VAL A 54 -15.96 -7.60 -5.52
CA VAL A 54 -15.38 -6.31 -5.94
C VAL A 54 -16.38 -5.52 -6.79
N ILE A 55 -17.12 -6.17 -7.69
CA ILE A 55 -18.16 -5.52 -8.51
C ILE A 55 -19.29 -4.96 -7.64
N VAL A 56 -19.77 -5.72 -6.66
CA VAL A 56 -20.83 -5.25 -5.74
C VAL A 56 -20.38 -4.00 -4.99
N PHE A 57 -19.17 -4.01 -4.41
CA PHE A 57 -18.64 -2.83 -3.74
C PHE A 57 -18.37 -1.68 -4.70
N ALA A 58 -17.95 -1.96 -5.93
CA ALA A 58 -17.73 -0.94 -6.95
C ALA A 58 -19.02 -0.16 -7.26
N ILE A 59 -20.15 -0.88 -7.38
CA ILE A 59 -21.47 -0.28 -7.59
C ILE A 59 -21.87 0.55 -6.36
N LEU A 60 -21.75 -0.01 -5.15
CA LEU A 60 -22.08 0.71 -3.91
C LEU A 60 -21.28 2.01 -3.75
N ILE A 61 -19.98 1.98 -4.07
CA ILE A 61 -19.13 3.18 -4.04
C ILE A 61 -19.61 4.21 -5.05
N LYS A 62 -19.92 3.79 -6.29
CA LYS A 62 -20.43 4.69 -7.34
C LYS A 62 -21.77 5.31 -7.01
N LEU A 63 -22.64 4.60 -6.29
CA LEU A 63 -23.93 5.13 -5.85
C LEU A 63 -23.82 6.09 -4.65
N THR A 64 -22.75 5.96 -3.86
CA THR A 64 -22.58 6.74 -2.62
C THR A 64 -21.69 7.97 -2.79
N SER A 65 -20.77 7.96 -3.76
CA SER A 65 -19.82 9.04 -3.98
C SER A 65 -19.43 9.15 -5.44
N ASP A 66 -19.27 10.39 -5.91
CA ASP A 66 -18.76 10.67 -7.25
C ASP A 66 -17.26 10.32 -7.38
N GLY A 67 -16.85 10.08 -8.62
CA GLY A 67 -15.45 9.79 -8.98
C GLY A 67 -15.10 8.31 -9.17
N PRO A 68 -13.81 7.98 -9.33
CA PRO A 68 -13.37 6.62 -9.62
C PRO A 68 -13.51 5.67 -8.42
N VAL A 69 -13.86 4.41 -8.69
CA VAL A 69 -14.05 3.38 -7.65
C VAL A 69 -12.74 3.00 -6.97
N PHE A 70 -11.65 2.98 -7.73
CA PHE A 70 -10.36 2.55 -7.24
C PHE A 70 -9.50 3.75 -6.82
N TYR A 71 -8.82 3.59 -5.69
CA TYR A 71 -7.79 4.50 -5.22
C TYR A 71 -6.42 3.84 -5.40
N LYS A 72 -5.45 4.63 -5.87
CA LYS A 72 -4.07 4.20 -6.08
C LYS A 72 -3.17 4.83 -5.02
N GLN A 73 -2.35 4.01 -4.36
CA GLN A 73 -1.40 4.47 -3.35
C GLN A 73 0.01 3.99 -3.70
N ALA A 74 0.93 4.91 -3.95
CA ALA A 74 2.33 4.57 -4.17
C ALA A 74 2.96 3.95 -2.91
N ARG A 75 3.67 2.84 -3.09
CA ARG A 75 4.43 2.14 -2.05
C ARG A 75 5.81 1.76 -2.58
N VAL A 76 6.80 1.72 -1.70
CA VAL A 76 8.15 1.24 -2.02
C VAL A 76 8.11 -0.28 -2.05
N GLY A 77 8.57 -0.87 -3.15
CA GLY A 77 8.60 -2.30 -3.38
C GLY A 77 10.02 -2.87 -3.43
N TRP A 78 10.17 -3.94 -4.21
CA TRP A 78 11.43 -4.68 -4.34
C TRP A 78 12.56 -3.77 -4.85
N MET A 79 13.71 -3.83 -4.17
CA MET A 79 14.90 -3.03 -4.50
C MET A 79 14.62 -1.52 -4.60
N GLY A 80 13.69 -0.99 -3.79
CA GLY A 80 13.36 0.43 -3.79
C GLY A 80 12.49 0.90 -4.96
N THR A 81 12.09 -0.01 -5.85
CA THR A 81 11.20 0.33 -6.97
C THR A 81 9.79 0.61 -6.45
N THR A 82 9.25 1.79 -6.75
CA THR A 82 7.89 2.16 -6.35
C THR A 82 6.83 1.46 -7.20
N PHE A 83 5.74 1.05 -6.57
CA PHE A 83 4.56 0.49 -7.25
C PHE A 83 3.27 1.02 -6.64
N ASP A 84 2.21 1.08 -7.44
CA ASP A 84 0.91 1.53 -6.98
C ASP A 84 0.08 0.37 -6.44
N VAL A 85 -0.35 0.49 -5.18
CA VAL A 85 -1.36 -0.39 -4.58
C VAL A 85 -2.73 0.11 -4.99
N ILE A 86 -3.47 -0.73 -5.73
CA ILE A 86 -4.84 -0.47 -6.14
C ILE A 86 -5.79 -1.07 -5.09
N LYS A 87 -6.67 -0.24 -4.53
CA LYS A 87 -7.70 -0.66 -3.56
C LYS A 87 -9.03 -0.01 -3.84
N LEU A 88 -10.12 -0.60 -3.33
CA LEU A 88 -11.44 0.02 -3.35
C LEU A 88 -11.42 1.30 -2.51
N ARG A 89 -12.04 2.36 -3.04
CA ARG A 89 -12.17 3.65 -2.37
C ARG A 89 -13.11 3.53 -1.16
N SER A 90 -12.60 3.91 0.02
CA SER A 90 -13.39 3.99 1.26
C SER A 90 -13.60 5.44 1.74
N MET A 91 -12.93 6.42 1.14
CA MET A 91 -13.00 7.84 1.48
C MET A 91 -13.46 8.65 0.27
N TYR A 92 -14.02 9.84 0.47
CA TYR A 92 -14.39 10.74 -0.63
C TYR A 92 -13.17 11.14 -1.47
N GLN A 93 -13.38 11.51 -2.73
CA GLN A 93 -12.29 11.84 -3.67
C GLN A 93 -11.36 12.92 -3.12
N ASP A 94 -11.93 13.97 -2.54
CA ASP A 94 -11.21 15.16 -2.09
C ASP A 94 -10.84 15.11 -0.60
N ALA A 95 -10.89 13.92 0.00
CA ALA A 95 -10.59 13.70 1.42
C ALA A 95 -9.19 14.22 1.83
N GLU A 96 -8.22 14.15 0.93
CA GLU A 96 -6.82 14.55 1.18
C GLU A 96 -6.48 15.90 0.54
N ALA A 97 -7.42 16.55 -0.17
CA ALA A 97 -7.13 17.75 -0.96
C ALA A 97 -6.66 18.95 -0.12
N GLN A 98 -7.16 19.08 1.11
CA GLN A 98 -6.81 20.18 2.01
C GLN A 98 -5.77 19.80 3.09
N THR A 99 -5.66 18.52 3.41
CA THR A 99 -4.89 18.02 4.55
C THR A 99 -3.62 17.27 4.16
N GLY A 100 -3.50 16.85 2.90
CA GLY A 100 -2.48 15.89 2.48
C GLY A 100 -2.74 14.49 3.01
N ALA A 101 -1.76 13.59 2.83
CA ALA A 101 -1.84 12.19 3.25
C ALA A 101 -1.71 12.07 4.78
N ILE A 102 -2.83 12.24 5.50
CA ILE A 102 -2.91 12.06 6.96
C ILE A 102 -3.54 10.69 7.27
N TRP A 103 -3.01 10.02 8.31
CA TRP A 103 -3.60 8.79 8.80
C TRP A 103 -5.07 8.99 9.22
N ALA A 104 -5.93 8.11 8.74
CA ALA A 104 -7.35 8.15 9.07
C ALA A 104 -7.54 7.87 10.57
N GLN A 105 -8.37 8.70 11.22
CA GLN A 105 -8.73 8.51 12.62
C GLN A 105 -9.99 7.67 12.76
N LYS A 106 -10.22 7.13 13.96
CA LYS A 106 -11.47 6.44 14.30
C LYS A 106 -12.64 7.41 14.12
N ASN A 107 -13.61 7.05 13.28
CA ASN A 107 -14.76 7.88 12.89
C ASN A 107 -14.45 9.14 12.05
N ASP A 108 -13.43 9.09 11.20
CA ASP A 108 -13.11 10.17 10.27
C ASP A 108 -14.32 10.59 9.39
N PRO A 109 -14.67 11.88 9.29
CA PRO A 109 -15.79 12.38 8.48
C PRO A 109 -15.55 12.22 6.97
N ARG A 110 -14.31 12.02 6.54
CA ARG A 110 -13.93 11.85 5.14
C ARG A 110 -14.25 10.46 4.59
N VAL A 111 -14.69 9.53 5.43
CA VAL A 111 -15.03 8.14 5.08
C VAL A 111 -16.48 8.07 4.62
N THR A 112 -16.74 7.44 3.47
CA THR A 112 -18.10 7.25 2.94
C THR A 112 -18.90 6.29 3.85
N PRO A 113 -20.24 6.35 3.89
CA PRO A 113 -21.04 5.40 4.67
C PRO A 113 -20.73 3.92 4.36
N VAL A 114 -20.57 3.57 3.08
CA VAL A 114 -20.15 2.24 2.64
C VAL A 114 -18.71 1.94 3.09
N GLY A 115 -17.80 2.91 2.95
CA GLY A 115 -16.43 2.80 3.43
C GLY A 115 -16.34 2.56 4.94
N ARG A 116 -17.24 3.14 5.73
CA ARG A 116 -17.32 2.96 7.18
C ARG A 116 -17.66 1.50 7.53
N TRP A 117 -18.56 0.88 6.77
CA TRP A 117 -18.85 -0.55 6.91
C TRP A 117 -17.64 -1.41 6.52
N MET A 118 -16.97 -1.09 5.41
CA MET A 118 -15.76 -1.81 4.96
C MET A 118 -14.62 -1.75 5.98
N ARG A 119 -14.44 -0.61 6.66
CA ARG A 119 -13.34 -0.37 7.60
C ARG A 119 -13.58 -0.94 9.00
N LYS A 120 -14.81 -1.33 9.33
CA LYS A 120 -15.24 -1.73 10.68
C LYS A 120 -14.37 -2.85 11.29
N ASN A 121 -13.84 -3.75 10.46
CA ASN A 121 -13.04 -4.88 10.92
C ASN A 121 -11.52 -4.62 10.84
N SER A 122 -11.09 -3.55 10.16
CA SER A 122 -9.67 -3.28 9.90
C SER A 122 -9.06 -2.23 10.83
N ASP A 123 -9.86 -1.30 11.38
CA ASP A 123 -9.40 -0.22 12.28
C ASP A 123 -9.43 -0.65 13.77
N ARG A 124 -9.07 -1.91 14.09
CA ARG A 124 -8.91 -2.38 15.48
C ARG A 124 -7.49 -2.18 15.97
#